data_AF-A0A7T9I2P9-F1
#
_entry.id   AF-A0A7T9I2P9-F1
#
_cell.length_a   1.000
_cell.length_b   1.000
_cell.length_c   1.000
_cell.angle_alpha   90.00
_cell.angle_beta   90.00
_cell.angle_gamma   90.00
#
_symmetry.space_group_name_H-M   'P 1'
#
loop_
_entity.id
_entity.type
_entity.pdbx_description
1 polymer ?
#
loop_
_entity_poly.entity_id
_entity_poly.type
_entity_poly.pdbx_seq_one_letter_code
_entity_poly.pdbx_strand_id
1 'polypeptide(L)' 'MILLDLAENIHIAISIFLFIWLYNWAKGSVGSAKLALFLAVVIMFLTFYSYPELVWALVALWAFTTFGKDLLSKVGVFEK' A
#
# COMPACT_ATOMS: atom_id res chain seq x y z
N MET A 1 -3.51 8.36 27.40
CA MET A 1 -3.75 6.91 27.39
C MET A 1 -4.70 6.52 26.25
N ILE A 2 -5.96 6.95 26.26
CA ILE A 2 -6.96 6.58 25.22
C ILE A 2 -6.52 6.95 23.78
N LEU A 3 -5.90 8.11 23.58
CA LEU A 3 -5.41 8.53 22.26
C LEU A 3 -4.19 7.73 21.77
N LEU A 4 -3.36 7.20 22.69
CA LEU A 4 -2.22 6.35 22.34
C LEU A 4 -2.71 4.96 21.91
N ASP A 5 -3.67 4.38 22.65
CA ASP A 5 -4.29 3.10 22.29
C ASP A 5 -5.02 3.18 20.94
N LEU A 6 -5.70 4.30 20.67
CA LEU A 6 -6.39 4.49 19.39
C LEU A 6 -5.38 4.64 18.23
N ALA A 7 -4.32 5.42 18.43
CA ALA A 7 -3.28 5.59 17.42
C ALA A 7 -2.55 4.26 17.12
N GLU A 8 -2.29 3.45 18.14
CA GLU A 8 -1.66 2.12 17.97
C GLU A 8 -2.57 1.16 17.20
N ASN A 9 -3.86 1.10 17.54
CA ASN A 9 -4.83 0.28 16.81
C ASN A 9 -4.98 0.71 15.34
N ILE A 10 -5.01 2.02 15.07
CA ILE A 10 -5.06 2.57 13.72
C ILE A 10 -3.78 2.22 12.95
N HIS A 11 -2.62 2.33 13.59
CA HIS A 11 -1.35 1.97 12.99
C HIS A 11 -1.31 0.48 12.62
N ILE A 12 -1.77 -0.41 13.50
CA ILE A 12 -1.86 -1.85 13.21
C ILE A 12 -2.78 -2.11 12.02
N ALA A 13 -3.97 -1.49 12.00
CA ALA A 13 -4.92 -1.65 10.90
C ALA A 13 -4.34 -1.19 9.56
N ILE A 14 -3.66 -0.04 9.54
CA ILE A 14 -3.00 0.51 8.34
C ILE A 14 -1.87 -0.42 7.87
N SER A 15 -1.05 -0.93 8.78
CA SER A 15 0.07 -1.83 8.45
C SER A 15 -0.40 -3.15 7.84
N ILE A 16 -1.48 -3.74 8.37
CA ILE A 16 -2.08 -4.96 7.80
C ILE A 16 -2.64 -4.66 6.41
N PHE A 17 -3.35 -3.54 6.26
CA PHE A 17 -3.93 -3.15 4.99
C PHE A 17 -2.87 -2.91 3.91
N LEU A 18 -1.79 -2.19 4.25
CA LEU A 18 -0.63 -2.00 3.38
C LEU A 18 0.00 -3.33 2.99
N PHE A 19 0.22 -4.24 3.94
CA PHE A 19 0.79 -5.56 3.65
C PHE A 19 -0.04 -6.34 2.62
N ILE A 20 -1.36 -6.40 2.82
CA ILE A 20 -2.28 -7.11 1.91
C ILE A 20 -2.25 -6.48 0.51
N TRP A 21 -2.27 -5.15 0.43
CA TRP A 21 -2.20 -4.47 -0.85
C TRP A 21 -0.87 -4.76 -1.57
N LEU A 22 0.24 -4.65 -0.84
CA LEU A 22 1.59 -4.82 -1.38
C LEU A 22 1.81 -6.26 -1.84
N TYR A 23 1.25 -7.23 -1.12
CA TYR A 23 1.20 -8.63 -1.53
C TYR A 23 0.39 -8.85 -2.81
N ASN A 24 -0.79 -8.23 -2.92
CA ASN A 24 -1.61 -8.32 -4.14
C ASN A 24 -0.92 -7.70 -5.35
N TRP A 25 -0.26 -6.56 -5.17
CA TRP A 25 0.57 -5.94 -6.20
C TRP A 25 1.73 -6.87 -6.60
N ALA A 26 2.49 -7.38 -5.63
CA ALA A 26 3.61 -8.27 -5.86
C ALA A 26 3.19 -9.58 -6.57
N LYS A 27 2.00 -10.11 -6.25
CA LYS A 27 1.43 -11.27 -6.96
C LYS A 27 1.18 -10.96 -8.43
N GLY A 28 0.67 -9.77 -8.74
CA GLY A 28 0.44 -9.32 -10.12
C GLY A 28 1.73 -9.09 -10.91
N SER A 29 2.82 -8.71 -10.22
CA SER A 29 4.11 -8.40 -10.87
C SER A 29 5.05 -9.59 -11.00
N VAL A 30 5.11 -10.49 -10.01
CA VAL A 30 6.16 -11.53 -9.90
C VAL A 30 5.68 -12.92 -10.35
N GLY A 31 4.36 -13.12 -10.54
CA GLY A 31 3.77 -14.36 -11.07
C GLY A 31 3.82 -15.58 -10.13
N SER A 32 4.74 -15.61 -9.16
CA SER A 32 4.85 -16.67 -8.14
C SER A 32 4.41 -16.18 -6.77
N ALA A 33 3.45 -16.87 -6.15
CA ALA A 33 2.88 -16.49 -4.85
C ALA A 33 3.93 -16.50 -3.72
N LYS A 34 4.87 -17.45 -3.72
CA LYS A 34 5.93 -17.52 -2.70
C LYS A 34 6.92 -16.35 -2.83
N LEU A 35 7.30 -16.01 -4.07
CA LEU A 35 8.18 -14.86 -4.33
C LEU A 35 7.47 -13.54 -4.05
N ALA A 36 6.18 -13.43 -4.35
CA ALA A 36 5.37 -12.26 -4.04
C ALA A 36 5.25 -12.03 -2.52
N LEU A 37 5.06 -13.09 -1.74
CA LEU A 37 5.04 -13.00 -0.27
C LEU A 37 6.40 -12.54 0.26
N PHE A 38 7.49 -13.15 -0.21
CA PHE A 38 8.84 -12.76 0.16
C PHE A 38 9.12 -11.28 -0.17
N LEU A 39 8.76 -10.85 -1.39
CA LEU A 39 8.91 -9.46 -1.82
C LEU A 39 8.08 -8.50 -0.96
N ALA A 40 6.84 -8.85 -0.63
CA ALA A 40 5.98 -8.02 0.21
C ALA A 40 6.55 -7.85 1.64
N VAL A 41 7.07 -8.93 2.23
CA VAL A 41 7.72 -8.90 3.55
C VAL A 41 9.00 -8.06 3.51
N VAL A 42 9.84 -8.24 2.47
CA VAL A 42 11.09 -7.47 2.30
C VAL A 42 10.80 -5.99 2.14
N ILE A 43 9.83 -5.62 1.30
CA ILE A 43 9.44 -4.22 1.12
C ILE A 43 8.91 -3.65 2.42
N MET A 44 8.02 -4.34 3.13
CA MET A 44 7.52 -3.88 4.43
C MET A 44 8.65 -3.69 5.44
N PHE A 45 9.58 -4.64 5.55
CA PHE A 45 10.72 -4.51 6.44
C PHE A 45 11.61 -3.31 6.09
N LEU A 46 11.98 -3.14 4.82
CA LEU A 46 12.75 -1.98 4.34
C LEU A 46 12.05 -0.65 4.62
N THR A 47 10.75 -0.62 4.37
CA THR A 47 9.92 0.59 4.49
C THR A 47 9.77 1.02 5.95
N PHE A 48 9.55 0.08 6.88
CA PHE A 48 9.37 0.41 8.30
C PHE A 48 10.69 0.54 9.07
N TYR A 49 11.75 -0.16 8.67
CA TYR A 49 12.99 -0.25 9.45
C TYR A 49 14.14 0.61 8.90
N SER A 50 14.28 0.71 7.58
CA SER A 50 15.45 1.38 6.96
C SER A 50 15.15 2.81 6.49
N TYR A 51 13.94 3.06 5.98
CA TYR A 51 13.57 4.34 5.39
C TYR A 51 12.10 4.68 5.71
N PRO A 52 11.79 5.13 6.93
CA PRO A 52 10.42 5.41 7.36
C PRO A 52 9.69 6.43 6.47
N GLU A 53 10.42 7.33 5.81
CA GLU A 53 9.89 8.25 4.80
C GLU A 53 9.33 7.55 3.54
N LEU A 54 9.84 6.37 3.17
CA LEU A 54 9.31 5.60 2.04
C LEU A 54 7.93 5.02 2.32
N VAL A 55 7.51 4.92 3.59
CA VAL A 55 6.12 4.56 3.96
C VAL A 55 5.15 5.53 3.29
N TRP A 56 5.44 6.83 3.39
CA TRP A 56 4.60 7.87 2.81
C TRP A 56 4.62 7.84 1.28
N ALA A 57 5.75 7.51 0.66
CA ALA A 57 5.82 7.31 -0.80
C ALA A 57 4.96 6.12 -1.25
N LEU A 58 5.01 5.00 -0.53
CA LEU A 58 4.17 3.81 -0.79
C LEU A 58 2.68 4.09 -0.58
N VAL A 59 2.32 4.84 0.46
CA VAL A 59 0.95 5.29 0.72
C VAL A 59 0.47 6.24 -0.39
N ALA A 60 1.32 7.17 -0.84
CA ALA A 60 1.00 8.07 -1.95
C ALA A 60 0.81 7.31 -3.27
N LEU A 61 1.65 6.30 -3.53
CA LEU A 61 1.54 5.43 -4.71
C LEU A 61 0.29 4.55 -4.62
N TRP A 62 -0.02 4.00 -3.45
CA TRP A 62 -1.28 3.31 -3.16
C TRP A 62 -2.49 4.20 -3.45
N ALA A 63 -2.50 5.43 -2.91
CA ALA A 63 -3.58 6.38 -3.11
C ALA A 63 -3.71 6.74 -4.60
N PHE A 64 -2.59 6.94 -5.30
CA PHE A 64 -2.61 7.21 -6.73
C PHE A 64 -3.13 6.02 -7.54
N THR A 65 -2.77 4.78 -7.21
CA THR A 65 -3.29 3.59 -7.93
C THR A 65 -4.75 3.29 -7.63
N THR A 66 -5.23 3.65 -6.43
CA THR A 66 -6.61 3.42 -5.98
C THR A 66 -7.53 4.50 -6.55
N PHE A 67 -7.19 5.78 -6.40
CA PHE A 67 -8.01 6.90 -6.84
C PHE A 67 -7.74 7.34 -8.28
N GLY A 68 -6.51 7.16 -8.78
CA GLY A 68 -6.13 7.60 -10.13
C GLY A 68 -6.85 6.84 -11.24
N LYS A 69 -7.19 5.57 -11.03
CA LYS A 69 -7.99 4.78 -11.98
C LYS A 69 -9.43 5.32 -12.11
N ASP A 70 -10.01 5.76 -11.00
CA ASP A 70 -11.35 6.36 -10.97
C ASP A 70 -11.40 7.79 -11.49
N LEU A 71 -10.29 8.54 -11.38
CA LEU A 71 -10.18 9.88 -11.97
C LEU A 71 -9.95 9.82 -13.48
N LEU A 72 -9.10 8.92 -13.97
CA LEU A 72 -8.86 8.74 -15.41
C LEU A 72 -10.11 8.22 -16.14
N SER A 73 -10.89 7.33 -15.51
CA SER A 73 -12.15 6.86 -16.10
C SER A 73 -13.21 7.96 -16.18
N LYS A 74 -13.21 8.92 -15.25
CA LYS A 74 -14.10 10.09 -15.32
C LYS A 74 -13.63 11.14 -16.33
N VAL A 75 -12.33 11.33 -16.52
CA VAL A 75 -11.79 12.29 -17.51
C VAL A 75 -12.03 11.84 -18.96
N GLY A 76 -11.98 10.53 -19.25
CA GLY A 76 -12.28 9.98 -20.58
C GLY A 76 -13.76 9.98 -20.98
N VAL A 77 -14.68 10.32 -20.06
CA VAL A 77 -16.13 10.40 -20.34
C VAL A 77 -16.57 11.81 -20.76
N PHE A 78 -15.70 12.83 -20.64
CA PHE A 78 -15.98 14.18 -21.12
C PHE A 78 -15.67 14.40 -22.62
N GLU A 79 -15.19 13.36 -23.33
CA GLU A 79 -15.23 13.32 -24.80
C GLU A 79 -16.52 12.66 -25.29
N LYS A 80 -17.65 13.34 -25.14
CA LYS A 80 -18.84 13.08 -25.97
C LYS A 80 -19.70 14.31 -26.12
#